data_AF-A0AAJ2B4A7-F1
#
_entry.id   AF-A0AAJ2B4A7-F1
#
_cell.length_a   1.000
_cell.length_b   1.000
_cell.length_c   1.000
_cell.angle_alpha   90.00
_cell.angle_beta   90.00
_cell.angle_gamma   90.00
#
_symmetry.space_group_name_H-M   'P 1'
#
loop_
_entity.id
_entity.type
_entity.pdbx_description
1 polymer ?
#
loop_
_entity_poly.entity_id
_entity_poly.type
_entity_poly.pdbx_seq_one_letter_code
_entity_poly.pdbx_strand_id
1 'polypeptide(L)'
;MSTAHDDLDAWKRQRTVALALELADSGRYENFADIAYALQFEHGIATAQALIDHPEMRRQLNERCADAREALLPQVPEEPQAPELPESLPAQPATPSFLGRAAAVLRRAGASTAKPVGTGDLNSAAS
;
A
#
# COMPACT_ATOMS: atom_id res chain seq x y z
N MET A 1 21.54 17.57 -31.38
CA MET A 1 22.08 16.37 -30.71
C MET A 1 21.84 16.53 -29.22
N SER A 2 20.73 15.99 -28.71
CA SER A 2 20.24 16.09 -27.31
C SER A 2 19.74 14.72 -26.78
N THR A 3 20.11 13.64 -27.45
CA THR A 3 19.50 12.31 -27.27
C THR A 3 19.73 11.73 -25.88
N ALA A 4 20.93 11.87 -25.32
CA ALA A 4 21.25 11.29 -24.01
C ALA A 4 20.42 11.89 -22.85
N HIS A 5 20.05 13.17 -22.93
CA HIS A 5 19.21 13.81 -21.93
C HIS A 5 17.74 13.39 -22.10
N ASP A 6 17.26 13.34 -23.35
CA ASP A 6 15.91 12.91 -23.69
C ASP A 6 15.67 11.45 -23.28
N ASP A 7 16.66 10.58 -23.48
CA ASP A 7 16.62 9.16 -23.10
C ASP A 7 16.55 8.98 -21.58
N LEU A 8 17.34 9.77 -20.83
CA LEU A 8 17.31 9.75 -19.36
C LEU A 8 15.96 10.19 -18.82
N ASP A 9 15.39 11.25 -19.39
CA ASP A 9 14.08 11.75 -18.97
C ASP A 9 12.95 10.79 -19.37
N ALA A 10 13.03 10.16 -20.55
CA ALA A 10 12.10 9.10 -20.94
C ALA A 10 12.16 7.92 -19.97
N TRP A 11 13.36 7.50 -19.56
CA TRP A 11 13.53 6.43 -18.59
C TRP A 11 12.96 6.81 -17.21
N LYS A 12 13.20 8.02 -16.71
CA LYS A 12 12.63 8.49 -15.43
C LYS A 12 11.10 8.53 -15.47
N ARG A 13 10.53 8.99 -16.58
CA ARG A 13 9.07 8.96 -16.80
C ARG A 13 8.54 7.54 -16.73
N GLN A 14 9.14 6.62 -17.49
CA GLN A 14 8.73 5.22 -17.50
C GLN A 14 8.84 4.58 -16.12
N ARG A 15 9.92 4.87 -15.36
CA ARG A 15 10.08 4.34 -14.00
C ARG A 15 9.05 4.90 -13.03
N THR A 16 8.69 6.18 -13.16
CA THR A 16 7.65 6.80 -12.32
C THR A 16 6.28 6.18 -12.59
N VAL A 17 5.95 5.95 -13.87
CA VAL A 17 4.69 5.28 -14.25
C VAL A 17 4.64 3.85 -13.74
N ALA A 18 5.74 3.09 -13.88
CA ALA A 18 5.81 1.73 -13.36
C ALA A 18 5.57 1.69 -11.84
N LEU A 19 6.20 2.60 -11.08
CA LEU A 19 5.99 2.70 -9.64
C LEU A 19 4.56 3.09 -9.28
N ALA A 20 3.93 4.01 -10.03
CA ALA A 20 2.53 4.37 -9.81
C ALA A 20 1.59 3.16 -9.94
N LEU A 21 1.83 2.30 -10.94
CA LEU A 21 1.08 1.05 -11.12
C LEU A 21 1.35 0.05 -9.99
N GLU A 22 2.60 -0.13 -9.57
CA GLU A 22 2.97 -0.96 -8.43
C GLU A 22 2.24 -0.50 -7.14
N LEU A 23 2.13 0.82 -6.92
CA LEU A 23 1.40 1.37 -5.79
C LEU A 23 -0.11 1.11 -5.90
N ALA A 24 -0.71 1.30 -7.08
CA ALA A 24 -2.14 1.01 -7.30
C ALA A 24 -2.47 -0.47 -7.01
N ASP A 25 -1.63 -1.39 -7.47
CA ASP A 25 -1.80 -2.83 -7.29
C ASP A 25 -1.61 -3.30 -5.84
N SER A 26 -1.00 -2.48 -4.99
CA SER A 26 -0.78 -2.84 -3.59
C SER A 26 -2.05 -2.89 -2.75
N GLY A 27 -3.15 -2.30 -3.24
CA GLY A 27 -4.42 -2.16 -2.50
C GLY A 27 -4.33 -1.25 -1.26
N ARG A 28 -3.20 -0.56 -1.05
CA ARG A 28 -2.98 0.35 0.09
C ARG A 28 -3.54 1.76 -0.12
N TYR A 29 -3.72 2.16 -1.37
CA TYR A 29 -4.10 3.52 -1.76
C TYR A 29 -5.52 3.51 -2.32
N GLU A 30 -6.33 4.54 -2.02
CA GLU A 30 -7.73 4.57 -2.46
C GLU A 30 -7.90 5.06 -3.89
N ASN A 31 -7.05 6.00 -4.32
CA ASN A 31 -7.17 6.63 -5.63
C ASN A 31 -5.84 7.26 -6.09
N PHE A 32 -5.86 7.85 -7.29
CA PHE A 32 -4.72 8.50 -7.92
C PHE A 32 -4.09 9.60 -7.04
N ALA A 33 -4.87 10.34 -6.24
CA ALA A 33 -4.36 11.45 -5.45
C ALA A 33 -3.47 10.93 -4.32
N ASP A 34 -3.84 9.81 -3.70
CA ASP A 34 -3.01 9.15 -2.69
C ASP A 34 -1.71 8.61 -3.29
N ILE A 35 -1.78 8.06 -4.51
CA ILE A 35 -0.59 7.62 -5.25
C ILE A 35 0.31 8.80 -5.59
N ALA A 36 -0.25 9.91 -6.09
CA ALA A 36 0.50 11.12 -6.41
C ALA A 36 1.20 11.69 -5.17
N TYR A 37 0.50 11.68 -4.03
CA TYR A 37 1.06 12.06 -2.73
C TYR A 37 2.22 11.14 -2.34
N ALA A 38 2.03 9.82 -2.38
CA ALA A 38 3.08 8.86 -2.03
C ALA A 38 4.32 9.02 -2.92
N LEU A 39 4.13 9.16 -4.23
CA LEU A 39 5.24 9.38 -5.16
C LEU A 39 6.02 10.67 -4.84
N GLN A 40 5.33 11.74 -4.48
CA GLN A 40 5.95 13.02 -4.17
C GLN A 40 6.68 13.01 -2.81
N PHE A 41 6.01 12.54 -1.75
CA PHE A 41 6.48 12.70 -0.38
C PHE A 41 7.15 11.46 0.20
N GLU A 42 6.72 10.26 -0.17
CA GLU A 42 7.34 9.01 0.31
C GLU A 42 8.51 8.59 -0.60
N HIS A 43 8.38 8.81 -1.91
CA HIS A 43 9.41 8.43 -2.90
C HIS A 43 10.25 9.59 -3.44
N GLY A 44 9.96 10.84 -3.02
CA GLY A 44 10.76 12.02 -3.38
C GLY A 44 10.70 12.43 -4.85
N ILE A 45 9.70 11.97 -5.61
CA ILE A 45 9.53 12.28 -7.03
C ILE A 45 8.69 13.57 -7.14
N ALA A 46 9.35 14.72 -6.99
CA ALA A 46 8.68 16.03 -6.92
C ALA A 46 7.76 16.33 -8.14
N THR A 47 8.11 15.83 -9.33
CA THR A 47 7.36 16.03 -10.57
C THR A 47 6.38 14.89 -10.88
N ALA A 48 6.14 13.96 -9.95
CA ALA A 48 5.32 12.77 -10.20
C ALA A 48 3.93 13.12 -10.73
N GLN A 49 3.26 14.10 -10.11
CA GLN A 49 1.92 14.51 -10.51
C GLN A 49 1.87 14.92 -11.97
N ALA A 50 2.81 15.75 -12.45
CA ALA A 50 2.86 16.16 -13.85
C ALA A 50 3.06 14.98 -14.83
N LEU A 51 3.65 13.87 -14.37
CA LEU A 51 3.91 12.69 -15.19
C LEU A 51 2.73 11.71 -15.25
N ILE A 52 1.82 11.75 -14.26
CA ILE A 52 0.70 10.79 -14.14
C ILE A 52 -0.68 11.43 -14.19
N ASP A 53 -0.79 12.77 -14.26
CA ASP A 53 -2.07 13.51 -14.28
C ASP A 53 -2.81 13.44 -15.63
N HIS A 54 -2.36 12.61 -16.58
CA HIS A 54 -3.11 12.34 -17.80
C HIS A 54 -4.46 11.68 -17.45
N PRO A 55 -5.61 12.13 -18.01
CA PRO A 55 -6.93 11.66 -17.60
C PRO A 55 -7.10 10.14 -17.74
N GLU A 56 -6.53 9.56 -18.80
CA GLU A 56 -6.50 8.11 -19.01
C GLU A 56 -5.75 7.36 -17.90
N MET A 57 -4.57 7.86 -17.52
CA MET A 57 -3.73 7.28 -16.47
C MET A 57 -4.44 7.36 -15.12
N ARG A 58 -5.09 8.49 -14.82
CA ARG A 58 -5.87 8.67 -13.58
C ARG A 58 -7.00 7.67 -13.49
N ARG A 59 -7.72 7.43 -14.58
CA ARG A 59 -8.78 6.43 -14.60
C ARG A 59 -8.21 5.03 -14.36
N GLN A 60 -7.15 4.66 -15.07
CA GLN A 60 -6.49 3.36 -14.91
C GLN A 60 -5.99 3.13 -13.48
N LEU A 61 -5.35 4.13 -12.86
CA LEU A 61 -4.86 4.01 -11.47
C LEU A 61 -6.02 3.82 -10.48
N ASN A 62 -7.11 4.57 -10.66
CA ASN A 62 -8.30 4.43 -9.80
C ASN A 62 -8.95 3.05 -9.92
N GLU A 63 -9.10 2.54 -11.15
CA GLU A 63 -9.63 1.20 -11.41
C GLU A 63 -8.77 0.14 -10.71
N ARG A 64 -7.44 0.19 -10.89
CA ARG A 64 -6.51 -0.75 -10.25
C ARG A 64 -6.53 -0.66 -8.72
N CYS A 65 -6.64 0.54 -8.16
CA CYS A 65 -6.82 0.73 -6.72
C CYS A 65 -8.11 0.05 -6.21
N ALA A 66 -9.22 0.22 -6.94
CA ALA A 66 -10.48 -0.42 -6.59
C ALA A 66 -10.37 -1.94 -6.67
N ASP A 67 -9.87 -2.47 -7.79
CA ASP A 67 -9.69 -3.91 -8.01
C ASP A 67 -8.78 -4.55 -6.95
N ALA A 68 -7.64 -3.92 -6.63
CA ALA A 68 -6.71 -4.42 -5.64
C ALA A 68 -7.33 -4.42 -4.22
N ARG A 69 -8.14 -3.41 -3.89
CA ARG A 69 -8.86 -3.36 -2.61
C ARG A 69 -9.95 -4.42 -2.54
N GLU A 70 -10.70 -4.63 -3.61
CA GLU A 70 -11.72 -5.68 -3.70
C GLU A 70 -11.09 -7.07 -3.57
N ALA A 71 -9.94 -7.30 -4.19
CA ALA A 71 -9.19 -8.56 -4.08
C ALA A 71 -8.67 -8.84 -2.67
N LEU A 72 -8.45 -7.81 -1.85
CA LEU A 72 -8.03 -7.93 -0.44
C LEU A 72 -9.19 -8.16 0.53
N LEU A 73 -10.43 -7.94 0.10
CA LEU A 73 -11.58 -8.24 0.95
C LEU A 73 -11.61 -9.76 1.20
N PRO A 74 -11.79 -10.19 2.47
CA PRO A 74 -12.00 -11.59 2.77
C PRO A 74 -13.21 -12.05 1.97
N GLN A 75 -13.00 -12.93 0.99
CA GLN A 75 -14.09 -13.59 0.31
C GLN A 75 -14.76 -14.44 1.38
N VAL A 76 -15.91 -13.98 1.88
CA VAL A 76 -16.76 -14.79 2.75
C VAL A 76 -17.01 -16.05 1.94
N PRO A 77 -16.54 -17.24 2.37
CA PRO A 77 -16.83 -18.46 1.65
C PRO A 77 -18.34 -18.54 1.55
N GLU A 78 -18.87 -18.47 0.34
CA GLU A 78 -20.27 -18.74 0.09
C GLU A 78 -20.48 -20.19 0.52
N GLU A 79 -21.02 -20.37 1.73
CA GLU A 79 -21.43 -21.67 2.23
C GLU A 79 -22.31 -22.28 1.14
N PRO A 80 -21.96 -23.46 0.58
CA PRO A 80 -22.81 -24.09 -0.41
C PRO A 80 -24.18 -24.28 0.23
N GLN A 81 -25.20 -23.59 -0.31
CA GLN A 81 -26.60 -23.77 0.06
C GLN A 81 -26.96 -25.25 -0.18
N ALA A 82 -26.85 -26.05 0.89
CA ALA A 82 -27.45 -27.37 0.93
C ALA A 82 -28.97 -27.15 0.97
N PRO A 83 -29.73 -27.77 0.06
CA PRO A 83 -31.12 -27.41 -0.19
C PRO A 83 -32.00 -27.56 1.04
N GLU A 84 -32.80 -26.54 1.27
CA GLU A 84 -33.85 -26.51 2.30
C GLU A 84 -34.86 -27.63 2.01
N LEU A 85 -34.89 -28.66 2.85
CA LEU A 85 -36.00 -29.61 2.94
C LEU A 85 -36.77 -29.36 4.25
N PRO A 86 -38.11 -29.26 4.20
CA PRO A 86 -38.89 -28.81 5.33
C PRO A 86 -39.24 -29.97 6.28
N GLU A 87 -39.69 -29.56 7.47
CA GLU A 87 -40.49 -30.31 8.46
C GLU A 87 -39.78 -31.21 9.50
N SER A 88 -39.79 -30.66 10.73
CA SER A 88 -40.36 -31.27 11.94
C SER A 88 -39.54 -32.34 12.68
N LEU A 89 -38.99 -31.96 13.84
CA LEU A 89 -39.23 -32.54 15.20
C LEU A 89 -38.15 -32.07 16.22
N PRO A 90 -38.40 -32.16 17.55
CA PRO A 90 -38.12 -31.06 18.47
C PRO A 90 -36.81 -31.13 19.25
N ALA A 91 -36.36 -29.94 19.65
CA ALA A 91 -35.63 -29.57 20.88
C ALA A 91 -34.61 -30.58 21.45
N GLN A 92 -33.33 -30.25 21.36
CA GLN A 92 -32.37 -30.52 22.45
C GLN A 92 -31.42 -29.31 22.69
N PRO A 93 -31.06 -29.03 23.95
CA PRO A 93 -30.55 -27.73 24.39
C PRO A 93 -29.05 -27.54 24.15
N ALA A 94 -28.70 -26.27 24.07
CA ALA A 94 -27.35 -25.73 23.97
C ALA A 94 -26.34 -26.35 24.95
N THR A 95 -25.17 -26.73 24.44
CA THR A 95 -23.95 -26.82 25.25
C THR A 95 -23.02 -25.66 24.87
N PRO A 96 -22.78 -24.68 25.74
CA PRO A 96 -21.78 -23.65 25.48
C PRO A 96 -20.38 -24.26 25.71
N SER A 97 -19.58 -24.35 24.66
CA SER A 97 -18.15 -24.64 24.81
C SER A 97 -17.42 -23.39 25.33
N PHE A 98 -17.45 -23.20 26.65
CA PHE A 98 -16.57 -22.30 27.39
C PHE A 98 -15.21 -22.97 27.59
N LEU A 99 -14.29 -22.78 26.64
CA LEU A 99 -12.84 -22.90 26.84
C LEU A 99 -12.21 -21.85 25.90
N GLY A 100 -11.66 -20.72 26.34
CA GLY A 100 -10.83 -20.50 27.53
C GLY A 100 -9.35 -20.52 27.12
N ARG A 101 -8.85 -19.41 26.55
CA ARG A 101 -7.42 -18.99 26.59
C ARG A 101 -7.28 -17.63 25.89
N ALA A 102 -7.20 -16.53 26.65
CA ALA A 102 -6.02 -15.98 27.30
C ALA A 102 -5.25 -14.98 26.40
N ALA A 103 -5.53 -13.70 26.68
CA ALA A 103 -4.61 -12.57 26.85
C ALA A 103 -3.33 -12.47 25.98
N ALA A 104 -3.33 -11.43 25.14
CA ALA A 104 -2.45 -10.26 25.20
C ALA A 104 -0.91 -10.39 25.07
N VAL A 105 -0.43 -9.70 24.02
CA VAL A 105 0.71 -8.77 23.97
C VAL A 105 2.12 -9.34 24.11
N LEU A 106 2.93 -9.17 23.05
CA LEU A 106 4.22 -8.48 23.19
C LEU A 106 4.57 -7.72 21.91
N ARG A 107 4.45 -6.39 22.00
CA ARG A 107 4.91 -5.41 21.01
C ARG A 107 6.44 -5.31 21.12
N ARG A 108 7.18 -5.82 20.13
CA ARG A 108 8.64 -5.64 20.07
C ARG A 108 8.94 -4.25 19.54
N ALA A 109 9.23 -3.33 20.46
CA ALA A 109 9.90 -2.06 20.16
C ALA A 109 11.38 -2.36 19.90
N GLY A 110 11.80 -2.23 18.63
CA GLY A 110 13.22 -2.20 18.24
C GLY A 110 13.67 -0.74 18.23
N ALA A 111 14.42 -0.36 19.26
CA ALA A 111 14.96 0.97 19.46
C ALA A 111 15.92 1.39 18.35
N SER A 112 15.74 2.61 17.89
CA SER A 112 16.67 3.39 17.09
C SER A 112 18.03 3.46 17.77
N THR A 113 19.07 2.92 17.14
CA THR A 113 20.45 3.25 17.51
C THR A 113 20.88 4.47 16.73
N ALA A 114 20.61 5.64 17.30
CA ALA A 114 21.29 6.87 16.93
C ALA A 114 22.78 6.69 17.19
N LYS A 115 23.61 6.96 16.18
CA LYS A 115 25.07 6.97 16.26
C LYS A 115 25.52 8.42 16.46
N PRO A 116 26.07 8.81 17.63
CA PRO A 116 26.79 10.06 17.75
C PRO A 116 28.29 9.80 17.54
N VAL A 117 28.80 10.28 16.41
CA VAL A 117 30.23 10.48 16.16
C VAL A 117 30.29 11.61 15.15
N GLY A 118 31.05 12.67 15.30
CA GLY A 118 31.99 13.09 16.31
C GLY A 118 32.48 14.44 15.80
N THR A 119 32.64 15.38 16.72
CA THR A 119 33.20 16.71 16.52
C THR A 119 34.51 16.64 15.75
N GLY A 120 34.60 17.41 14.67
CA GLY A 120 35.84 17.76 13.99
C GLY A 120 35.49 18.63 12.78
N ASP A 121 36.09 19.76 12.51
CA ASP A 121 36.96 20.64 13.28
C ASP A 121 36.72 22.02 12.65
N LEU A 122 37.00 23.09 13.39
CA LEU A 122 36.85 24.45 12.89
C LEU A 122 37.98 24.73 11.88
N ASN A 123 37.87 25.86 11.18
CA ASN A 123 38.92 26.50 10.40
C ASN A 123 39.17 25.98 8.97
N SER A 124 38.60 26.69 7.99
CA SER A 124 39.35 27.05 6.79
C SER A 124 39.06 28.50 6.45
N ALA A 125 40.14 29.25 6.46
CA ALA A 125 40.21 30.70 6.45
C ALA A 125 39.92 31.30 5.08
N ALA A 126 39.57 32.58 5.12
CA ALA A 126 39.62 33.51 4.02
C ALA A 126 40.99 33.52 3.32
N SER A 127 40.96 33.62 1.99
CA SER A 127 41.94 34.33 1.17
C SER A 127 41.29 34.69 -0.16
#